data_AF-A0AAU1H122-F1
#
_entry.id   AF-A0AAU1H122-F1
#
_cell.length_a   1.000
_cell.length_b   1.000
_cell.length_c   1.000
_cell.angle_alpha   90.00
_cell.angle_beta   90.00
_cell.angle_gamma   90.00
#
_symmetry.space_group_name_H-M   'P 1'
#
loop_
_entity.id
_entity.type
_entity.pdbx_description
1 polymer ?
#
loop_
_entity_poly.entity_id
_entity_poly.type
_entity_poly.pdbx_seq_one_letter_code
_entity_poly.pdbx_strand_id
1 'polypeptide(L)' 'MTLWPIAARLADAAREAGATDPEQLGEQLALLIDGAAARTRVLDADAFPTAAAIAAVLIDNAIPATAGGDRRQAEETS' A
#
# COMPACT_ATOMS: atom_id res chain seq x y z
N MET A 1 18.67 -2.02 -10.35
CA MET A 1 18.64 -2.06 -8.87
C MET A 1 17.71 -3.20 -8.50
N THR A 2 18.23 -4.28 -7.91
CA THR A 2 17.44 -5.50 -7.65
C THR A 2 16.52 -5.20 -6.48
N LEU A 3 15.23 -4.96 -6.74
CA LEU A 3 14.22 -5.02 -5.68
C LEU A 3 14.39 -6.37 -4.99
N TRP A 4 14.75 -6.34 -3.71
CA TRP A 4 14.87 -7.54 -2.90
C TRP A 4 13.55 -8.32 -2.94
N PRO A 5 13.57 -9.66 -2.80
CA PRO A 5 12.50 -10.53 -3.29
C PRO A 5 11.10 -10.21 -2.74
N ILE A 6 10.98 -9.64 -1.53
CA ILE A 6 9.66 -9.25 -1.01
C ILE A 6 9.13 -7.97 -1.65
N ALA A 7 9.97 -6.95 -1.87
CA ALA A 7 9.53 -5.70 -2.47
C ALA A 7 9.02 -5.93 -3.89
N ALA A 8 9.67 -6.84 -4.64
CA ALA A 8 9.20 -7.27 -5.95
C ALA A 8 7.81 -7.95 -5.87
N ARG A 9 7.61 -8.86 -4.91
CA ARG A 9 6.31 -9.52 -4.70
C ARG A 9 5.21 -8.54 -4.28
N LEU A 10 5.53 -7.57 -3.43
CA LEU A 10 4.60 -6.54 -3.01
C LEU A 10 4.27 -5.58 -4.16
N ALA A 11 5.25 -5.23 -4.99
CA ALA A 11 5.04 -4.44 -6.19
C ALA A 11 4.16 -5.18 -7.22
N ASP A 12 4.32 -6.50 -7.36
CA ASP A 12 3.43 -7.31 -8.21
C ASP A 12 1.98 -7.25 -7.72
N ALA A 13 1.75 -7.46 -6.42
CA ALA A 13 0.42 -7.34 -5.84
C ALA A 13 -0.16 -5.92 -5.96
N ALA A 14 0.66 -4.89 -5.75
CA ALA A 14 0.27 -3.49 -5.92
C ALA A 14 -0.15 -3.19 -7.37
N ARG A 15 0.54 -3.77 -8.34
CA ARG A 15 0.23 -3.60 -9.77
C ARG A 15 -1.08 -4.29 -10.13
N GLU A 16 -1.29 -5.51 -9.64
CA GLU A 16 -2.57 -6.23 -9.79
C GLU A 16 -3.75 -5.45 -9.20
N ALA A 17 -3.52 -4.71 -8.11
CA ALA A 17 -4.51 -3.86 -7.46
C ALA A 17 -4.72 -2.49 -8.16
N GLY A 18 -3.92 -2.15 -9.17
CA GLY A 18 -4.03 -0.89 -9.90
C GLY A 18 -3.36 0.31 -9.22
N ALA A 19 -2.34 0.08 -8.39
CA ALA A 19 -1.57 1.16 -7.79
C ALA A 19 -0.91 2.04 -8.86
N THR A 20 -0.86 3.35 -8.62
CA THR A 20 -0.29 4.34 -9.56
C THR A 20 1.23 4.20 -9.70
N ASP A 21 1.91 3.81 -8.62
CA ASP A 21 3.35 3.53 -8.58
C ASP A 21 3.61 2.25 -7.77
N PRO A 22 3.43 1.07 -8.39
CA PRO A 22 3.52 -0.22 -7.70
C PRO A 22 4.90 -0.51 -7.11
N GLU A 23 5.97 -0.11 -7.79
CA GLU A 23 7.34 -0.30 -7.35
C GLU A 23 7.61 0.50 -6.07
N GLN A 24 7.22 1.77 -6.04
CA GLN A 24 7.37 2.61 -4.85
C GLN A 24 6.50 2.11 -3.68
N LEU A 25 5.26 1.67 -3.93
CA LEU A 25 4.43 1.09 -2.87
C LEU A 25 5.06 -0.19 -2.33
N GLY A 26 5.56 -1.06 -3.21
CA GLY A 26 6.26 -2.29 -2.84
C GLY A 26 7.46 -2.02 -1.92
N GLU A 27 8.31 -1.06 -2.27
CA GLU A 27 9.46 -0.65 -1.43
C GLU A 27 9.03 -0.12 -0.06
N GLN A 28 8.01 0.74 -0.01
CA GLN A 28 7.50 1.31 1.24
C GLN A 28 6.96 0.23 2.19
N LEU A 29 6.15 -0.68 1.67
CA LEU A 29 5.59 -1.78 2.46
C LEU A 29 6.70 -2.71 2.97
N ALA A 30 7.72 -2.96 2.15
CA ALA A 30 8.83 -3.80 2.52
C ALA A 30 9.68 -3.16 3.64
N LEU A 31 9.99 -1.86 3.53
CA LEU A 31 10.66 -1.10 4.59
C LEU A 31 9.84 -1.05 5.89
N LEU A 32 8.53 -0.92 5.79
CA LEU A 32 7.62 -0.90 6.93
C LEU A 32 7.62 -2.24 7.69
N ILE A 33 7.63 -3.36 6.97
CA ILE A 33 7.75 -4.70 7.57
C ILE A 33 9.08 -4.86 8.31
N ASP A 34 10.18 -4.43 7.69
CA ASP A 34 11.51 -4.48 8.30
C ASP A 34 11.56 -3.62 9.58
N GLY A 35 11.00 -2.41 9.52
CA GLY A 35 10.91 -1.48 10.65
C GLY A 35 10.05 -2.02 11.80
N ALA A 36 8.92 -2.65 11.50
CA ALA A 36 8.07 -3.29 12.50
C ALA A 36 8.79 -4.45 13.20
N ALA A 37 9.49 -5.29 12.43
CA ALA A 37 10.27 -6.40 12.96
C ALA A 37 11.44 -5.90 13.85
N ALA A 38 12.15 -4.85 13.43
CA ALA A 38 13.22 -4.25 14.22
C ALA A 38 12.68 -3.66 15.54
N ARG A 39 11.60 -2.86 15.47
CA ARG A 39 11.01 -2.22 16.64
C ARG A 39 10.45 -3.22 17.65
N THR A 40 9.84 -4.30 17.18
CA THR A 40 9.32 -5.38 18.04
C THR A 40 10.45 -6.00 18.86
N ARG A 41 11.62 -6.24 18.24
CA ARG A 41 12.80 -6.79 18.93
C ARG A 41 13.41 -5.80 19.93
N VAL A 42 13.45 -4.51 19.59
CA VAL A 42 14.08 -3.47 20.44
C VAL A 42 13.22 -3.15 21.66
N LEU A 43 11.90 -3.12 21.50
CA LEU A 43 10.97 -2.70 22.56
C LEU A 43 10.28 -3.87 23.27
N ASP A 44 10.51 -5.11 22.83
CA ASP A 44 9.81 -6.31 23.30
C ASP A 44 8.27 -6.14 23.30
N ALA A 45 7.76 -5.46 22.27
CA ALA A 45 6.36 -5.09 22.13
C ALA A 45 5.93 -5.18 20.67
N ASP A 46 4.81 -5.86 20.40
CA ASP A 46 4.33 -6.07 19.04
C ASP A 46 4.01 -4.75 18.32
N ALA A 47 4.77 -4.46 17.26
CA ALA A 47 4.62 -3.27 16.43
C ALA A 47 3.82 -3.54 15.13
N PHE A 48 3.50 -4.80 14.83
CA PHE A 48 2.82 -5.17 13.59
C PHE A 48 1.40 -4.59 13.46
N PRO A 49 0.58 -4.46 14.52
CA PRO A 49 -0.74 -3.82 14.40
C PRO A 49 -0.65 -2.37 13.91
N THR A 50 0.32 -1.60 14.43
CA THR A 50 0.57 -0.23 13.97
C THR A 50 1.06 -0.22 12.52
N ALA A 51 1.96 -1.14 12.15
CA ALA A 51 2.44 -1.27 10.79
C ALA A 51 1.31 -1.61 9.81
N ALA A 52 0.38 -2.50 10.18
CA ALA A 52 -0.77 -2.84 9.36
C ALA A 52 -1.68 -1.62 9.12
N ALA A 53 -1.91 -0.80 10.14
CA ALA A 53 -2.68 0.44 10.00
C ALA A 53 -2.00 1.44 9.04
N ILE A 54 -0.67 1.57 9.12
CA ILE A 54 0.10 2.42 8.18
C ILE A 54 0.04 1.84 6.76
N ALA A 55 0.18 0.52 6.62
CA ALA A 55 0.10 -0.15 5.32
C ALA A 55 -1.24 0.09 4.63
N ALA A 56 -2.36 0.01 5.37
CA ALA A 56 -3.68 0.31 4.84
C ALA A 56 -3.74 1.73 4.25
N VAL A 57 -3.22 2.73 4.99
CA VAL A 57 -3.15 4.11 4.51
C VAL A 57 -2.30 4.23 3.24
N LEU A 58 -1.15 3.56 3.17
CA LEU A 58 -0.30 3.58 1.98
C LEU A 58 -1.00 2.96 0.76
N ILE A 59 -1.71 1.85 0.95
CA ILE A 59 -2.45 1.14 -0.09
C ILE A 59 -3.63 2.00 -0.60
N ASP A 60 -4.43 2.55 0.32
CA ASP A 60 -5.60 3.37 -0.03
C ASP A 60 -5.21 4.64 -0.81
N ASN A 61 -4.06 5.23 -0.49
CA ASN A 61 -3.55 6.39 -1.23
C ASN A 61 -2.94 6.03 -2.59
N ALA A 62 -2.44 4.79 -2.75
CA ALA A 62 -1.75 4.38 -3.96
C ALA A 62 -2.71 3.91 -5.07
N ILE A 63 -3.91 3.42 -4.70
CA ILE A 63 -4.92 2.91 -5.62
C ILE A 63 -5.91 4.03 -5.94
N PRO A 64 -6.02 4.48 -7.20
CA PRO A 64 -7.01 5.47 -7.59
C PRO A 64 -8.42 4.95 -7.34
N ALA A 65 -9.26 5.76 -6.68
CA ALA A 65 -10.69 5.51 -6.66
C ALA A 65 -11.18 5.46 -8.12
N THR A 66 -11.78 4.35 -8.51
CA THR A 66 -12.21 4.11 -9.89
C THR A 66 -13.07 5.30 -10.34
N ALA A 67 -12.69 5.98 -11.41
CA ALA A 67 -13.43 7.10 -12.02
C ALA A 67 -14.75 6.64 -12.68
N GLY A 68 -15.59 5.94 -11.93
CA GLY A 68 -16.90 5.41 -12.34
C GLY A 68 -18.06 5.90 -11.46
N GLY A 69 -17.80 6.77 -10.48
CA GLY A 69 -18.84 7.37 -9.64
C GLY A 69 -19.54 8.61 -10.24
N ASP A 70 -18.98 9.19 -11.31
CA ASP A 70 -19.42 10.50 -11.82
C ASP A 70 -20.50 10.43 -12.93
N ARG A 71 -20.69 9.25 -13.57
CA ARG A 71 -21.72 9.06 -14.62
C ARG A 71 -23.16 8.93 -14.09
N ARG A 72 -23.42 9.32 -12.83
CA ARG A 72 -24.78 9.40 -12.25
C ARG A 72 -25.23 10.83 -11.93
N GLN A 73 -24.36 11.84 -12.09
CA GLN A 73 -24.73 13.25 -11.87
C GLN A 73 -25.10 13.99 -13.17
N ALA A 74 -24.82 13.42 -14.34
CA ALA A 74 -25.12 14.04 -15.64
C ALA A 74 -26.55 13.78 -16.15
N GLU A 75 -27.32 12.88 -15.52
CA GLU A 75 -28.69 12.54 -15.95
C GLU A 75 -29.79 13.18 -15.08
N GLU A 76 -29.45 13.82 -13.96
CA GLU A 76 -30.42 14.40 -13.02
C GLU A 76 -30.66 15.92 -13.23
N THR A 77 -30.15 16.49 -14.32
CA THR A 77 -30.35 17.91 -14.69
C THR A 77 -30.97 18.13 -16.08
N SER A 78 -31.63 17.13 -16.66
CA SER A 78 -32.48 17.29 -17.87
C SER A 78 -33.95 17.12 -17.61
#